data_AF-A0ABD8AYN2-F1
#
_entry.id   AF-A0ABD8AYN2-F1
#
_cell.length_a   1.000
_cell.length_b   1.000
_cell.length_c   1.000
_cell.angle_alpha   90.00
_cell.angle_beta   90.00
_cell.angle_gamma   90.00
#
_symmetry.space_group_name_H-M   'P 1'
#
loop_
_entity.id
_entity.type
_entity.pdbx_description
1 polymer ?
#
loop_
_entity_poly.entity_id
_entity_poly.type
_entity_poly.pdbx_seq_one_letter_code
_entity_poly.pdbx_strand_id
1 'polypeptide(L)'
;MKKIILTLCMLPLLIWVQGCAPATYEIEGYTASSMNPDIPVPTNAKLIENIAYSDHPTLKEGVKYELKHIGGEQGLYPPMDYFQKLADTGWVELQEERMGHVHFLKKDTTVIAIEIREDTFQITELVKGAME
;
A
#
# COMPACT_ATOMS: atom_id res chain seq x y z
N MET A 1 -35.01 30.19 -40.42
CA MET A 1 -33.98 30.37 -39.38
C MET A 1 -34.36 29.67 -38.06
N LYS A 2 -34.87 28.42 -38.09
CA LYS A 2 -35.39 27.73 -36.88
C LYS A 2 -34.72 26.36 -36.62
N LYS A 3 -33.86 25.92 -37.55
CA LYS A 3 -33.18 24.60 -37.49
C LYS A 3 -31.71 24.68 -37.06
N ILE A 4 -31.08 25.86 -37.16
CA ILE A 4 -29.66 26.07 -36.79
C ILE A 4 -29.49 26.33 -35.28
N ILE A 5 -30.54 26.86 -34.63
CA ILE A 5 -30.52 27.17 -33.19
C ILE A 5 -30.52 25.90 -32.33
N LEU A 6 -31.16 24.82 -32.81
CA LEU A 6 -31.22 23.56 -32.06
C LEU A 6 -29.87 22.83 -32.02
N THR A 7 -29.02 23.01 -33.03
CA THR A 7 -27.71 22.37 -33.12
C THR A 7 -26.66 23.07 -32.25
N LEU A 8 -26.84 24.37 -31.98
CA LEU A 8 -25.89 25.18 -31.21
C LEU A 8 -26.04 24.99 -29.69
N CYS A 9 -27.20 24.54 -29.20
CA CYS A 9 -27.45 24.26 -27.78
C CYS A 9 -26.94 22.89 -27.30
N MET A 10 -26.55 21.98 -28.20
CA MET A 10 -26.01 20.64 -27.87
C MET A 10 -24.48 20.65 -27.70
N LEU A 11 -23.79 21.69 -28.17
CA LEU A 11 -22.33 21.75 -28.19
C LEU A 11 -21.64 21.96 -26.81
N PRO A 12 -22.24 22.55 -25.76
CA PRO A 12 -21.53 22.76 -24.50
C PRO A 12 -21.53 21.54 -23.54
N LEU A 13 -22.20 20.43 -23.88
CA LEU A 13 -22.21 19.23 -23.03
C LEU A 13 -20.93 18.38 -23.11
N LEU A 14 -20.03 18.66 -24.05
CA LEU A 14 -18.82 17.85 -24.27
C LEU A 14 -17.59 18.31 -23.47
N ILE A 15 -17.67 19.37 -22.65
CA ILE A 15 -16.50 19.97 -21.99
C ILE A 15 -16.32 19.49 -20.53
N TRP A 16 -17.17 18.58 -20.02
CA TRP A 16 -17.15 18.16 -18.61
C TRP A 16 -16.58 16.76 -18.37
N VAL A 17 -15.72 16.26 -19.26
CA VAL A 17 -14.96 15.02 -19.05
C VAL A 17 -13.48 15.32 -18.86
N GLN A 18 -13.16 16.33 -18.06
CA GLN A 18 -11.85 16.36 -17.39
C GLN A 18 -11.99 15.49 -16.15
N GLY A 19 -11.89 14.18 -16.35
CA GLY A 19 -11.63 13.28 -15.23
C GLY A 19 -10.32 13.70 -14.61
N CYS A 20 -10.34 14.10 -13.33
CA CYS A 20 -9.12 14.15 -12.55
C CYS A 20 -8.47 12.78 -12.70
N ALA A 21 -7.33 12.70 -13.38
CA ALA A 21 -6.52 11.49 -13.30
C ALA A 21 -6.22 11.29 -11.82
N PRO A 22 -6.62 10.15 -11.22
CA PRO A 22 -6.21 9.87 -9.86
C PRO A 22 -4.68 9.91 -9.85
N ALA A 23 -4.10 10.65 -8.90
CA ALA A 23 -2.67 10.64 -8.73
C ALA A 23 -2.24 9.18 -8.49
N THR A 24 -1.30 8.70 -9.29
CA THR A 24 -0.74 7.36 -9.17
C THR A 24 0.42 7.39 -8.19
N TYR A 25 0.59 6.35 -7.38
CA TYR A 25 1.79 6.21 -6.58
C TYR A 25 3.00 5.96 -7.49
N GLU A 26 4.18 6.33 -7.02
CA GLU A 26 5.45 6.10 -7.69
C GLU A 26 6.43 5.42 -6.73
N ILE A 27 7.30 4.56 -7.25
CA ILE A 27 8.39 3.93 -6.50
C ILE A 27 9.70 4.28 -7.20
N GLU A 28 10.54 5.07 -6.54
CA GLU A 28 11.81 5.55 -7.12
C GLU A 28 12.97 4.54 -6.96
N GLY A 29 12.78 3.52 -6.12
CA GLY A 29 13.80 2.54 -5.76
C GLY A 29 13.45 1.85 -4.45
N TYR A 30 14.37 1.03 -3.94
CA TYR A 30 14.21 0.36 -2.65
C TYR A 30 15.44 0.53 -1.77
N THR A 31 15.21 0.70 -0.48
CA THR A 31 16.20 0.69 0.59
C THR A 31 15.80 -0.37 1.65
N ALA A 32 16.70 -0.67 2.57
CA ALA A 32 16.39 -1.52 3.72
C ALA A 32 15.40 -0.83 4.68
N SER A 33 14.46 -1.61 5.23
CA SER A 33 13.60 -1.18 6.34
C SER A 33 14.41 -0.85 7.60
N SER A 34 13.88 0.03 8.45
CA SER A 34 14.51 0.39 9.73
C SER A 34 14.45 -0.73 10.77
N MET A 35 13.48 -1.64 10.69
CA MET A 35 13.33 -2.77 11.62
C MET A 35 14.08 -4.03 11.17
N ASN A 36 14.16 -4.30 9.86
CA ASN A 36 14.73 -5.53 9.33
C ASN A 36 15.32 -5.30 7.93
N PRO A 37 16.64 -5.48 7.72
CA PRO A 37 17.29 -5.17 6.44
C PRO A 37 16.85 -6.07 5.28
N ASP A 38 16.24 -7.22 5.56
CA ASP A 38 15.73 -8.13 4.52
C ASP A 38 14.36 -7.70 3.96
N ILE A 39 13.76 -6.66 4.53
CA ILE A 39 12.52 -6.07 4.07
C ILE A 39 12.86 -4.85 3.20
N PRO A 40 12.73 -4.94 1.86
CA PRO A 40 12.86 -3.77 1.00
C PRO A 40 11.73 -2.79 1.29
N VAL A 41 12.01 -1.50 1.23
CA VAL A 41 11.04 -0.41 1.44
C VAL A 41 11.26 0.63 0.34
N PRO A 42 10.22 1.20 -0.29
CA PRO A 42 10.38 2.24 -1.30
C PRO A 42 11.25 3.40 -0.79
N THR A 43 12.24 3.83 -1.58
CA THR A 43 13.19 4.88 -1.16
C THR A 43 12.52 6.23 -0.91
N ASN A 44 11.44 6.52 -1.62
CA ASN A 44 10.60 7.70 -1.45
C ASN A 44 9.54 7.55 -0.34
N ALA A 45 9.47 6.40 0.34
CA ALA A 45 8.61 6.24 1.50
C ALA A 45 9.24 6.90 2.73
N LYS A 46 8.52 7.86 3.32
CA LYS A 46 9.00 8.61 4.48
C LYS A 46 8.70 7.84 5.76
N LEU A 47 9.72 7.55 6.56
CA LEU A 47 9.56 6.96 7.89
C LEU A 47 8.73 7.91 8.79
N ILE A 48 7.61 7.40 9.32
CA ILE A 48 6.75 8.12 10.27
C ILE A 48 7.12 7.72 11.70
N GLU A 49 7.17 6.41 11.98
CA GLU A 49 7.27 5.89 13.34
C GLU A 49 7.89 4.48 13.35
N ASN A 50 8.67 4.18 14.40
CA ASN A 50 9.03 2.82 14.78
C ASN A 50 8.22 2.45 16.03
N ILE A 51 7.64 1.26 16.04
CA ILE A 51 6.68 0.80 17.05
C ILE A 51 7.25 -0.41 17.78
N ALA A 52 7.30 -0.35 19.11
CA ALA A 52 7.69 -1.47 19.96
C ALA A 52 6.44 -2.03 20.65
N TYR A 53 6.18 -3.33 20.49
CA TYR A 53 5.00 -4.00 21.04
C TYR A 53 5.33 -4.79 22.30
N SER A 54 6.00 -4.17 23.27
CA SER A 54 6.55 -4.83 24.47
C SER A 54 5.52 -5.68 25.27
N ASP A 55 4.26 -5.27 25.27
CA ASP A 55 3.18 -5.92 26.02
C ASP A 55 2.20 -6.70 25.13
N HIS A 56 2.45 -6.82 23.82
CA HIS A 56 1.55 -7.50 22.91
C HIS A 56 1.89 -9.00 22.81
N PRO A 57 0.92 -9.92 22.94
CA PRO A 57 1.20 -11.36 22.96
C PRO A 57 1.73 -11.92 21.62
N THR A 58 1.42 -11.25 20.51
CA THR A 58 1.67 -11.77 19.16
C THR A 58 2.45 -10.82 18.23
N LEU A 59 2.66 -9.56 18.64
CA LEU A 59 3.35 -8.55 17.82
C LEU A 59 4.68 -8.23 18.48
N LYS A 60 5.74 -8.11 17.68
CA LYS A 60 7.10 -7.90 18.19
C LYS A 60 7.52 -6.44 18.05
N GLU A 61 7.60 -5.97 16.82
CA GLU A 61 7.98 -4.61 16.45
C GLU A 61 7.34 -4.25 15.12
N GLY A 62 7.21 -2.96 14.84
CA GLY A 62 6.70 -2.48 13.58
C GLY A 62 7.29 -1.15 13.16
N VAL A 63 6.99 -0.78 11.94
CA VAL A 63 7.41 0.49 11.35
C VAL A 63 6.32 1.01 10.43
N LYS A 64 6.05 2.31 10.51
CA LYS A 64 5.06 2.99 9.68
C LYS A 64 5.75 3.96 8.72
N TYR A 65 5.34 3.89 7.46
CA TYR A 65 5.82 4.76 6.39
C TYR A 65 4.68 5.52 5.73
N GLU A 66 4.99 6.72 5.22
CA GLU A 66 4.16 7.47 4.29
C GLU A 66 4.63 7.17 2.86
N LEU A 67 3.70 6.78 1.99
CA LEU A 67 3.90 6.68 0.54
C LEU A 67 2.64 7.20 -0.12
N LYS A 68 2.75 8.30 -0.87
CA LYS A 68 1.58 8.98 -1.43
C LYS A 68 0.85 8.14 -2.46
N HIS A 69 -0.46 8.31 -2.49
CA HIS A 69 -1.38 7.78 -3.49
C HIS A 69 -1.54 6.24 -3.46
N ILE A 70 -1.43 5.65 -2.27
CA ILE A 70 -1.72 4.23 -2.01
C ILE A 70 -2.94 4.07 -1.09
N GLY A 71 -3.50 2.86 -1.07
CA GLY A 71 -4.56 2.44 -0.16
C GLY A 71 -5.95 2.95 -0.52
N GLY A 72 -6.08 4.23 -0.89
CA GLY A 72 -7.37 4.92 -1.01
C GLY A 72 -8.15 4.92 0.32
N GLU A 73 -9.41 5.38 0.28
CA GLU A 73 -10.24 5.56 1.49
C GLU A 73 -10.38 4.29 2.36
N GLN A 74 -10.30 3.11 1.75
CA GLN A 74 -10.51 1.82 2.42
C GLN A 74 -9.25 0.96 2.56
N GLY A 75 -8.07 1.45 2.15
CA GLY A 75 -6.84 0.64 2.16
C GLY A 75 -6.79 -0.50 1.13
N LEU A 76 -7.77 -0.57 0.21
CA LEU A 76 -7.92 -1.68 -0.74
C LEU A 76 -7.11 -1.54 -2.03
N TYR A 77 -6.34 -0.46 -2.18
CA TYR A 77 -5.46 -0.21 -3.32
C TYR A 77 -3.98 -0.34 -2.93
N PRO A 78 -3.49 -1.57 -2.68
CA PRO A 78 -2.09 -1.80 -2.34
C PRO A 78 -1.15 -1.43 -3.51
N PRO A 79 0.07 -0.93 -3.22
CA PRO A 79 1.06 -0.66 -4.26
C PRO A 79 1.66 -1.98 -4.78
N MET A 80 1.12 -2.51 -5.88
CA MET A 80 1.47 -3.86 -6.38
C MET A 80 2.93 -4.05 -6.73
N ASP A 81 3.61 -3.01 -7.21
CA ASP A 81 5.06 -3.06 -7.47
C ASP A 81 5.87 -3.35 -6.20
N TYR A 82 5.43 -2.86 -5.04
CA TYR A 82 6.05 -3.15 -3.76
C TYR A 82 5.85 -4.63 -3.35
N PHE A 83 4.65 -5.16 -3.51
CA PHE A 83 4.37 -6.58 -3.23
C PHE A 83 5.11 -7.52 -4.18
N GLN A 84 5.25 -7.15 -5.45
CA GLN A 84 6.09 -7.89 -6.39
C GLN A 84 7.56 -7.87 -5.94
N LYS A 85 8.07 -6.72 -5.50
CA LYS A 85 9.44 -6.64 -4.99
C LYS A 85 9.67 -7.52 -3.77
N LEU A 86 8.69 -7.61 -2.87
CA LEU A 86 8.74 -8.51 -1.72
C LEU A 86 8.82 -9.97 -2.17
N ALA A 87 7.99 -10.37 -3.15
CA ALA A 87 8.05 -11.70 -3.75
C ALA A 87 9.43 -11.99 -4.37
N ASP A 88 9.98 -11.04 -5.13
CA ASP A 88 11.28 -11.17 -5.78
C ASP A 88 12.45 -11.31 -4.77
N THR A 89 12.27 -10.82 -3.54
CA THR A 89 13.27 -10.94 -2.45
C THR A 89 12.98 -12.11 -1.49
N GLY A 90 12.02 -12.97 -1.83
CA GLY A 90 11.73 -14.23 -1.13
C GLY A 90 10.61 -14.16 -0.08
N TRP A 91 9.87 -13.05 0.00
CA TRP A 91 8.68 -12.96 0.85
C TRP A 91 7.46 -13.50 0.13
N VAL A 92 6.85 -14.54 0.67
CA VAL A 92 5.68 -15.19 0.09
C VAL A 92 4.42 -14.71 0.81
N GLU A 93 3.46 -14.15 0.07
CA GLU A 93 2.17 -13.76 0.62
C GLU A 93 1.32 -14.99 1.00
N LEU A 94 0.76 -14.96 2.20
CA LEU A 94 -0.16 -15.96 2.71
C LEU A 94 -1.59 -15.51 2.39
N GLN A 95 -2.03 -15.75 1.15
CA GLN A 95 -3.29 -15.22 0.62
C GLN A 95 -4.52 -15.65 1.43
N GLU A 96 -4.51 -16.85 2.00
CA GLU A 96 -5.60 -17.38 2.83
C GLU A 96 -5.76 -16.62 4.16
N GLU A 97 -4.68 -15.99 4.66
CA GLU A 97 -4.66 -15.21 5.90
C GLU A 97 -4.99 -13.73 5.67
N ARG A 98 -5.21 -13.30 4.42
CA ARG A 98 -5.45 -11.90 4.09
C ARG A 98 -6.72 -11.39 4.78
N MET A 99 -6.58 -10.29 5.51
CA MET A 99 -7.69 -9.62 6.19
C MET A 99 -7.90 -8.22 5.63
N GLY A 100 -8.64 -8.14 4.52
CA GLY A 100 -8.97 -6.87 3.87
C GLY A 100 -7.72 -6.14 3.35
N HIS A 101 -7.36 -5.04 4.03
CA HIS A 101 -6.18 -4.21 3.77
C HIS A 101 -4.93 -4.65 4.54
N VAL A 102 -5.00 -5.77 5.29
CA VAL A 102 -3.86 -6.40 5.96
C VAL A 102 -3.42 -7.63 5.18
N HIS A 103 -2.15 -7.64 4.79
CA HIS A 103 -1.51 -8.69 4.01
C HIS A 103 -0.44 -9.38 4.86
N PHE A 104 -0.46 -10.70 4.95
CA PHE A 104 0.55 -11.47 5.69
C PHE A 104 1.58 -12.06 4.73
N LEU A 105 2.85 -11.91 5.04
CA LEU A 105 3.94 -12.46 4.25
C LEU A 105 4.93 -13.23 5.13
N LYS A 106 5.49 -14.29 4.57
CA LYS A 106 6.45 -15.16 5.24
C LYS A 106 7.75 -15.25 4.46
N LYS A 107 8.87 -15.20 5.18
CA LYS A 107 10.21 -15.53 4.69
C LYS A 107 10.94 -16.29 5.79
N ASP A 108 11.38 -17.50 5.47
CA ASP A 108 11.96 -18.44 6.44
C ASP A 108 11.05 -18.65 7.67
N THR A 109 11.51 -18.27 8.87
CA THR A 109 10.75 -18.34 10.12
C THR A 109 10.06 -17.03 10.49
N THR A 110 10.23 -15.98 9.68
CA THR A 110 9.72 -14.64 9.96
C THR A 110 8.40 -14.42 9.24
N VAL A 111 7.43 -13.89 9.98
CA VAL A 111 6.13 -13.48 9.44
C VAL A 111 5.96 -12.00 9.69
N ILE A 112 5.55 -11.28 8.64
CA ILE A 112 5.18 -9.87 8.72
C ILE A 112 3.72 -9.68 8.32
N ALA A 113 3.06 -8.71 8.95
CA ALA A 113 1.81 -8.14 8.49
C ALA A 113 2.08 -6.77 7.88
N ILE A 114 1.56 -6.52 6.68
CA ILE A 114 1.58 -5.23 6.01
C ILE A 114 0.15 -4.68 6.01
N GLU A 115 -0.09 -3.67 6.82
CA GLU A 115 -1.35 -2.92 6.82
C GLU A 115 -1.26 -1.75 5.84
N ILE A 116 -2.16 -1.70 4.86
CA ILE A 116 -2.27 -0.59 3.90
C ILE A 116 -3.40 0.36 4.34
N ARG A 117 -3.11 1.65 4.40
CA ARG A 117 -4.08 2.72 4.64
C ARG A 117 -3.86 3.83 3.61
N GLU A 118 -4.74 4.83 3.60
CA GLU A 118 -4.55 6.00 2.74
C GLU A 118 -3.18 6.64 3.00
N ASP A 119 -2.39 6.77 1.92
CA ASP A 119 -1.04 7.36 1.91
C ASP A 119 -0.01 6.72 2.86
N THR A 120 -0.31 5.58 3.47
CA THR A 120 0.55 4.98 4.49
C THR A 120 0.51 3.47 4.47
N PHE A 121 1.61 2.86 4.88
CA PHE A 121 1.63 1.44 5.20
C PHE A 121 2.43 1.19 6.46
N GLN A 122 2.04 0.15 7.19
CA GLN A 122 2.73 -0.31 8.37
C GLN A 122 3.18 -1.75 8.18
N ILE A 123 4.44 -2.02 8.49
CA ILE A 123 4.99 -3.37 8.54
C ILE A 123 5.10 -3.75 10.01
N THR A 124 4.58 -4.91 10.39
CA THR A 124 4.67 -5.43 11.75
C THR A 124 5.23 -6.85 11.71
N GLU A 125 6.30 -7.13 12.44
CA GLU A 125 6.79 -8.50 12.63
C GLU A 125 6.01 -9.19 13.75
N LEU A 126 5.59 -10.43 13.47
CA LEU A 126 4.87 -11.25 14.43
C LEU A 126 5.85 -12.10 15.25
N VAL A 127 5.45 -12.43 16.48
CA VAL A 127 6.17 -13.41 17.29
C VAL A 127 6.12 -14.78 16.59
N LYS A 128 7.21 -15.54 16.65
CA LYS A 128 7.29 -16.89 16.08
C LYS A 128 6.14 -17.76 16.61
N GLY A 129 5.38 -18.39 15.72
CA GLY A 129 4.24 -19.23 16.06
C GLY A 129 2.92 -18.47 16.25
N ALA A 130 2.86 -17.15 16.03
CA ALA A 130 1.61 -16.38 16.18
C ALA A 130 0.52 -16.74 15.15
N MET A 131 0.85 -17.52 14.11
CA MET A 131 -0.07 -17.98 13.07
C MET A 131 -0.02 -19.51 12.89
N GLU A 132 0.52 -20.24 13.86
CA GLU A 132 0.50 -21.70 13.95
C GLU A 132 -0.60 -22.15 14.93
#